data_AF-I3ZJG8-F1
#
_entry.id   AF-I3ZJG8-F1
#
_cell.length_a   1.000
_cell.length_b   1.000
_cell.length_c   1.000
_cell.angle_alpha   90.00
_cell.angle_beta   90.00
_cell.angle_gamma   90.00
#
_symmetry.space_group_name_H-M   'P 1'
#
loop_
_entity.id
_entity.type
_entity.pdbx_description
1 polymer ?
#
loop_
_entity_poly.entity_id
_entity_poly.type
_entity_poly.pdbx_seq_one_letter_code
_entity_poly.pdbx_strand_id
1 'polypeptide(L)' 'MSLRSPSENEPEWIELFTGDSDVAVIYWLTAARKLTCRNDALQKGWSRFAYAAEIECMRRGLPMPGIPEA' A
#
# COMPACT_ATOMS: atom_id res chain seq x y z
N MET A 1 -25.09 6.20 -14.01
CA MET A 1 -23.78 5.99 -13.36
C MET A 1 -22.80 5.53 -14.43
N SER A 2 -21.82 6.35 -14.78
CA SER A 2 -20.79 5.99 -15.77
C SER A 2 -19.63 5.35 -15.02
N LEU A 3 -19.48 4.03 -15.18
CA LEU A 3 -18.24 3.33 -14.90
C LEU A 3 -17.24 3.75 -15.98
N ARG A 4 -16.50 4.84 -15.75
CA ARG A 4 -15.29 5.08 -16.52
C ARG A 4 -14.27 4.05 -16.04
N SER A 5 -14.03 3.04 -16.87
CA SER A 5 -12.84 2.22 -16.75
C SER A 5 -11.62 3.15 -16.63
N PRO A 6 -10.67 2.90 -15.71
CA PRO A 6 -9.41 3.61 -15.71
C PRO A 6 -8.79 3.48 -17.11
N SER A 7 -8.29 4.60 -17.64
CA SER A 7 -7.50 4.63 -18.87
C SER A 7 -6.42 3.54 -18.79
N GLU A 8 -6.28 2.69 -19.81
CA GLU A 8 -5.29 1.59 -19.85
C GLU A 8 -3.83 2.06 -19.67
N ASN A 9 -3.59 3.37 -19.71
CA ASN A 9 -2.28 4.01 -19.59
C ASN A 9 -2.11 4.89 -18.33
N GLU A 10 -3.08 4.92 -17.42
CA GLU A 10 -2.90 5.60 -16.14
C GLU A 10 -2.33 4.63 -15.10
N PRO A 11 -1.31 5.03 -14.30
CA PRO A 11 -0.86 4.22 -13.17
C PRO A 11 -2.06 3.88 -12.29
N GLU A 12 -2.21 2.61 -11.88
CA GLU A 12 -3.24 2.28 -10.90
C GLU A 12 -2.91 2.98 -9.57
N TRP A 13 -3.68 4.01 -9.23
CA TRP A 13 -3.55 4.73 -7.97
C TRP A 13 -4.33 4.00 -6.88
N ILE A 14 -3.69 3.74 -5.75
CA ILE A 14 -4.33 3.27 -4.52
C ILE A 14 -4.41 4.46 -3.58
N GLU A 15 -5.62 4.91 -3.28
CA GLU A 15 -5.86 5.94 -2.27
C GLU A 15 -6.06 5.29 -0.90
N LEU A 16 -5.23 5.68 0.06
CA LEU A 16 -5.25 5.18 1.42
C LEU A 16 -6.05 6.13 2.33
N PHE A 17 -7.30 5.77 2.63
CA PHE A 17 -8.09 6.49 3.62
C PHE A 17 -7.78 6.02 5.05
N THR A 18 -6.71 6.53 5.65
CA THR A 18 -6.63 6.54 7.13
C THR A 18 -7.28 7.82 7.62
N GLY A 19 -8.25 7.76 8.53
CA GLY A 19 -8.42 8.91 9.44
C GLY A 19 -7.12 9.04 10.24
N ASP A 20 -6.41 10.17 10.12
CA ASP A 20 -5.16 10.65 10.77
C ASP A 20 -4.44 9.72 11.78
N SER A 21 -4.30 8.43 11.47
CA SER A 21 -3.80 7.43 12.40
C SER A 21 -2.49 6.88 11.88
N ASP A 22 -1.41 7.41 12.41
CA ASP A 22 -0.05 7.02 12.07
C ASP A 22 0.19 5.54 12.38
N VAL A 23 -0.41 5.03 13.46
CA VAL A 23 -0.38 3.60 13.81
C VAL A 23 -1.00 2.75 12.70
N ALA A 24 -2.10 3.21 12.08
CA ALA A 24 -2.74 2.48 10.99
C ALA A 24 -1.85 2.46 9.74
N VAL A 25 -1.22 3.59 9.37
CA VAL A 25 -0.29 3.65 8.22
C VAL A 25 0.88 2.68 8.41
N ILE A 26 1.51 2.68 9.60
CA ILE A 26 2.63 1.79 9.93
C ILE A 26 2.20 0.31 9.89
N TYR A 27 1.02 0.00 10.44
CA TYR A 27 0.46 -1.35 10.42
C TYR A 27 0.19 -1.82 9.00
N TRP A 28 -0.38 -0.96 8.15
CA TRP A 28 -0.63 -1.25 6.74
C TRP A 28 0.64 -1.55 5.98
N LEU A 29 1.68 -0.73 6.15
CA LEU A 29 2.98 -1.00 5.52
C LEU A 29 3.55 -2.35 5.94
N THR A 30 3.50 -2.65 7.25
CA THR A 30 4.00 -3.92 7.78
C THR A 30 3.23 -5.11 7.21
N ALA A 31 1.90 -5.04 7.20
CA ALA A 31 1.04 -6.10 6.68
C ALA A 31 1.26 -6.29 5.17
N ALA A 32 1.31 -5.19 4.40
CA ALA A 32 1.52 -5.22 2.96
C ALA A 32 2.85 -5.87 2.60
N ARG A 33 3.94 -5.50 3.28
CA ARG A 33 5.28 -6.09 3.07
C ARG A 33 5.29 -7.59 3.32
N LYS A 34 4.66 -8.08 4.39
CA LYS A 34 4.50 -9.54 4.60
C LYS A 34 3.78 -10.23 3.44
N LEU A 35 2.79 -9.55 2.86
CA LEU A 35 1.97 -10.09 1.78
C LEU A 35 2.67 -10.00 0.42
N THR A 36 3.66 -9.12 0.25
CA THR A 36 4.48 -9.06 -0.97
C THR A 36 5.32 -10.31 -1.22
N CYS A 37 5.60 -11.09 -0.18
CA CYS A 37 6.34 -12.36 -0.30
C CYS A 37 5.48 -13.51 -0.87
N ARG A 38 4.18 -13.30 -1.10
CA ARG A 38 3.29 -14.33 -1.64
C ARG A 38 3.36 -14.38 -3.17
N ASN A 39 3.17 -15.57 -3.72
CA ASN A 39 3.15 -15.79 -5.17
C ASN A 39 2.02 -15.01 -5.89
N ASP A 40 0.95 -14.64 -5.18
CA ASP A 40 -0.19 -13.88 -5.71
C ASP A 40 -0.10 -12.36 -5.43
N ALA A 41 1.02 -11.87 -4.89
CA ALA A 41 1.18 -10.49 -4.45
C ALA A 41 0.86 -9.45 -5.54
N LEU A 42 1.31 -9.70 -6.78
CA LEU A 42 1.09 -8.81 -7.91
C LEU A 42 -0.39 -8.76 -8.31
N GLN A 43 -1.03 -9.93 -8.39
CA GLN A 43 -2.44 -10.08 -8.77
C GLN A 43 -3.37 -9.47 -7.72
N LYS A 44 -3.02 -9.61 -6.44
CA LYS A 44 -3.78 -9.06 -5.31
C LYS A 44 -3.48 -7.59 -5.02
N GLY A 45 -2.51 -6.99 -5.71
CA GLY A 45 -2.13 -5.59 -5.52
C GLY A 45 -1.34 -5.32 -4.23
N TRP A 46 -0.83 -6.34 -3.55
CA TRP A 46 -0.07 -6.17 -2.30
C TRP A 46 1.20 -5.34 -2.49
N SER A 47 1.88 -5.50 -3.63
CA SER A 47 3.06 -4.68 -3.96
C SER A 47 2.70 -3.21 -4.16
N ARG A 48 1.59 -2.92 -4.84
CA ARG A 48 1.09 -1.55 -5.04
C ARG A 48 0.63 -0.93 -3.73
N PHE A 49 -0.03 -1.70 -2.87
CA PHE A 49 -0.48 -1.25 -1.56
C PHE A 49 0.68 -0.99 -0.60
N ALA A 50 1.72 -1.85 -0.62
CA ALA A 50 2.94 -1.62 0.15
C ALA A 50 3.63 -0.31 -0.26
N TYR A 51 3.73 -0.06 -1.57
CA TYR A 51 4.29 1.17 -2.10
C TYR A 51 3.50 2.41 -1.69
N ALA A 52 2.16 2.36 -1.75
CA ALA A 52 1.31 3.47 -1.30
C ALA A 52 1.48 3.75 0.20
N ALA A 53 1.54 2.71 1.04
CA ALA A 53 1.73 2.86 2.49
C ALA A 53 3.14 3.38 2.83
N GLU A 54 4.15 3.03 2.03
CA GLU A 54 5.51 3.53 2.17
C GLU A 54 5.60 5.03 1.84
N ILE A 55 5.00 5.47 0.73
CA ILE A 55 4.89 6.89 0.39
C ILE A 55 4.22 7.66 1.52
N GLU A 56 3.14 7.11 2.09
CA GLU A 56 2.42 7.78 3.18
C GLU A 56 3.23 7.86 4.47
N CYS A 57 4.02 6.83 4.79
CA CYS A 57 4.99 6.90 5.88
C CYS A 57 6.03 8.00 5.65
N MET A 58 6.60 8.08 4.44
CA MET A 58 7.58 9.12 4.09
C MET A 58 6.98 10.52 4.18
N ARG A 59 5.75 10.71 3.66
CA ARG A 59 5.03 11.99 3.69
C ARG A 59 4.79 12.50 5.10
N ARG A 60 4.56 11.58 6.06
CA ARG A 60 4.28 11.89 7.46
C ARG A 60 5.50 11.82 8.39
N GLY A 61 6.66 11.40 7.91
CA GLY A 61 7.85 11.21 8.74
C GLY A 61 7.74 10.02 9.71
N LEU A 62 6.97 8.98 9.34
CA LEU A 62 6.73 7.80 10.16
C LEU A 62 7.84 6.75 10.02
N PRO A 63 8.06 5.91 11.03
CA PRO A 63 8.98 4.79 10.93
C PRO A 63 8.57 3.83 9.81
N MET A 64 9.57 3.33 9.07
CA MET A 64 9.41 2.35 8.00
C MET A 64 9.82 0.95 8.51
N PRO A 65 8.91 0.18 9.13
CA PRO A 65 9.24 -1.15 9.64
C PRO A 65 9.74 -2.07 8.51
N GLY A 66 10.84 -2.77 8.77
CA GLY A 66 11.40 -3.76 7.85
C GLY A 66 10.42 -4.91 7.56
N ILE A 67 10.75 -5.74 6.57
CA ILE A 67 10.00 -6.99 6.34
C ILE A 67 10.22 -7.87 7.57
N PRO A 68 9.17 -8.25 8.32
CA PRO A 68 9.34 -9.10 9.49
C PRO A 68 9.86 -10.46 9.05
N GLU A 69 10.91 -10.95 9.73
CA GLU A 69 11.44 -12.29 9.51
C GLU A 69 10.34 -13.34 9.75
N ALA A 70 10.33 -14.37 8.89
CA ALA A 70 9.29 -15.40 8.84
C ALA A 70 9.41 -16.42 9.98
#